data_AF-A0A4D9DDL6-F1
#
_entry.id   AF-A0A4D9DDL6-F1
#
_cell.length_a   1.000
_cell.length_b   1.000
_cell.length_c   1.000
_cell.angle_alpha   90.00
_cell.angle_beta   90.00
_cell.angle_gamma   90.00
#
_symmetry.space_group_name_H-M   'P 1'
#
loop_
_entity.id
_entity.type
_entity.pdbx_description
1 polymer ?
#
loop_
_entity_poly.entity_id
_entity_poly.type
_entity_poly.pdbx_seq_one_letter_code
_entity_poly.pdbx_strand_id
1 'polypeptide(L)' 'MATGQVLFHRFFYSKSFVKHNFEIVAMACINLASKIEEAPRRIRDVINVFHHLRQLRAKSDQLHLPKPG' A
#
# COMPACT_ATOMS: atom_id res chain seq x y z
N MET A 1 -2.97 -10.80 -6.49
CA MET A 1 -2.75 -10.08 -7.76
C MET A 1 -1.26 -9.83 -7.93
N ALA A 2 -0.56 -10.69 -8.68
CA ALA A 2 0.85 -10.43 -9.01
C ALA A 2 1.01 -9.14 -9.85
N THR A 3 -0.02 -8.82 -10.65
CA THR A 3 -0.11 -7.62 -11.50
C THR A 3 0.14 -6.32 -10.73
N GLY A 4 -0.43 -6.15 -9.54
CA GLY A 4 -0.24 -4.95 -8.73
C GLY A 4 1.21 -4.74 -8.29
N GLN A 5 1.92 -5.83 -7.96
CA GLN A 5 3.33 -5.79 -7.61
C GLN A 5 4.19 -5.44 -8.85
N VAL A 6 3.92 -6.07 -9.99
CA VAL A 6 4.63 -5.78 -11.25
C VAL A 6 4.47 -4.30 -11.64
N LEU A 7 3.26 -3.75 -11.54
CA LEU A 7 3.00 -2.33 -11.80
C LEU A 7 3.79 -1.42 -10.86
N PHE A 8 3.83 -1.74 -9.56
CA PHE A 8 4.55 -0.97 -8.56
C PHE A 8 6.07 -0.98 -8.82
N HIS A 9 6.63 -2.17 -9.06
CA HIS A 9 8.06 -2.32 -9.38
C HIS A 9 8.41 -1.59 -10.67
N ARG A 10 7.57 -1.70 -11.72
CA ARG A 10 7.80 -0.99 -12.99
C ARG A 10 7.70 0.53 -12.84
N PHE A 11 6.79 1.02 -11.99
CA PHE A 11 6.69 2.45 -11.71
C PHE A 11 7.97 2.97 -11.04
N PHE A 12 8.42 2.34 -9.96
CA PHE A 12 9.60 2.77 -9.22
C PHE A 12 10.94 2.40 -9.87
N TYR A 13 10.93 1.53 -10.88
CA TYR A 13 12.08 1.38 -11.77
C TYR A 13 12.41 2.69 -12.51
N SER A 14 11.40 3.52 -12.82
CA SER A 14 11.57 4.76 -13.58
C SER A 14 11.27 6.04 -12.79
N LYS A 15 10.60 5.95 -11.64
CA LYS A 15 10.19 7.08 -10.80
C LYS A 15 10.84 7.00 -9.42
N SER A 16 11.09 8.16 -8.80
CA SER A 16 11.75 8.24 -7.51
C SER A 16 10.79 7.96 -6.34
N PHE A 17 11.25 7.16 -5.37
CA PHE A 17 10.62 6.96 -4.05
C PHE A 17 10.56 8.23 -3.20
N VAL A 18 11.49 9.17 -3.40
CA VAL A 18 11.48 10.45 -2.68
C VAL A 18 10.36 11.37 -3.20
N LYS A 19 10.11 11.33 -4.51
CA LYS A 19 9.10 12.18 -5.16
C LYS A 19 7.68 11.64 -5.08
N HIS A 20 7.50 10.34 -4.82
CA HIS A 20 6.19 9.69 -4.81
C HIS A 20 6.01 8.85 -3.55
N ASN A 21 4.95 9.12 -2.79
CA ASN A 21 4.64 8.34 -1.61
C ASN A 21 4.30 6.89 -1.99
N PHE A 22 5.08 5.95 -1.46
CA PHE A 22 4.95 4.53 -1.79
C PHE A 22 3.57 3.96 -1.43
N GLU A 23 2.94 4.40 -0.33
CA GLU A 23 1.62 3.90 0.08
C GLU A 23 0.54 4.31 -0.92
N ILE A 24 0.59 5.55 -1.41
CA ILE A 24 -0.35 6.06 -2.40
C ILE A 24 -0.18 5.32 -3.73
N VAL A 25 1.06 5.14 -4.17
CA VAL A 25 1.35 4.42 -5.42
C VAL A 25 0.92 2.95 -5.31
N ALA A 26 1.16 2.29 -4.17
CA ALA A 26 0.73 0.91 -3.95
C ALA A 26 -0.81 0.78 -4.02
N MET A 27 -1.57 1.67 -3.37
CA MET A 27 -3.04 1.71 -3.48
C MET A 27 -3.50 1.90 -4.93
N ALA A 28 -2.85 2.81 -5.67
CA ALA A 28 -3.15 3.06 -7.08
C ALA A 28 -2.87 1.81 -7.95
N CYS A 29 -1.73 1.14 -7.73
CA CYS A 29 -1.38 -0.10 -8.45
C CYS A 29 -2.37 -1.23 -8.17
N ILE A 30 -2.85 -1.39 -6.94
CA ILE A 30 -3.88 -2.38 -6.59
C ILE A 30 -5.21 -2.04 -7.25
N ASN A 31 -5.63 -0.77 -7.21
CA ASN A 31 -6.86 -0.34 -7.86
C ASN A 31 -6.81 -0.56 -9.38
N LEU A 32 -5.67 -0.24 -10.01
CA LEU A 32 -5.43 -0.46 -11.44
C LEU A 32 -5.39 -1.96 -11.79
N ALA A 33 -4.65 -2.77 -11.04
CA ALA A 33 -4.57 -4.21 -11.24
C ALA A 33 -5.95 -4.88 -11.15
N SER A 34 -6.79 -4.46 -10.21
CA SER A 34 -8.14 -5.00 -10.08
C SER A 34 -9.02 -4.74 -11.30
N LYS A 35 -8.79 -3.63 -12.01
CA LYS A 35 -9.49 -3.33 -13.27
C LYS A 35 -8.94 -4.16 -14.42
N ILE A 36 -7.62 -4.31 -14.51
CA ILE A 36 -6.95 -5.13 -15.55
C ILE A 36 -7.37 -6.60 -15.45
N GLU A 37 -7.51 -7.11 -14.24
CA GLU A 37 -7.94 -8.49 -13.99
C GLU A 37 -9.47 -8.68 -14.07
N GLU A 38 -10.23 -7.66 -14.50
CA GLU A 38 -11.70 -7.67 -14.58
C GLU A 38 -12.39 -8.07 -13.26
N ALA A 39 -11.73 -7.75 -12.14
CA ALA A 39 -12.16 -8.03 -10.78
C ALA A 39 -12.14 -6.74 -9.94
N PRO A 40 -12.95 -5.71 -10.30
CA PRO A 40 -12.84 -4.39 -9.71
C PRO A 40 -13.06 -4.41 -8.20
N ARG A 41 -12.25 -3.63 -7.47
CA ARG A 41 -12.42 -3.37 -6.04
C ARG A 41 -12.92 -1.96 -5.82
N ARG A 42 -13.74 -1.73 -4.80
CA ARG A 42 -14.13 -0.35 -4.45
C ARG A 42 -12.91 0.35 -3.90
N ILE A 43 -12.66 1.58 -4.35
CA ILE A 43 -11.50 2.36 -3.89
C ILE A 43 -11.49 2.56 -2.37
N ARG A 44 -12.67 2.67 -1.75
CA ARG A 44 -12.81 2.77 -0.29
C ARG A 44 -12.28 1.54 0.43
N ASP A 45 -12.50 0.35 -0.12
CA ASP A 45 -12.03 -0.90 0.48
C ASP A 45 -10.50 -0.95 0.46
N VAL A 46 -9.89 -0.51 -0.64
CA VAL A 46 -8.43 -0.40 -0.77
C VAL A 46 -7.88 0.60 0.26
N ILE A 47 -8.46 1.79 0.35
CA ILE A 47 -8.05 2.83 1.31
C ILE A 47 -8.19 2.31 2.75
N ASN A 48 -9.31 1.69 3.09
CA ASN A 48 -9.58 1.19 4.45
C ASN A 48 -8.59 0.09 4.86
N VAL A 49 -8.24 -0.82 3.94
CA VAL A 49 -7.23 -1.85 4.20
C VAL A 49 -5.86 -1.21 4.45
N PHE A 50 -5.42 -0.27 3.62
CA PHE A 50 -4.14 0.41 3.83
C PHE A 50 -4.12 1.23 5.13
N HIS A 51 -5.23 1.89 5.45
CA HIS A 51 -5.38 2.61 6.71
C HIS A 51 -5.25 1.66 7.91
N HIS A 52 -5.92 0.50 7.86
CA HIS A 52 -5.83 -0.53 8.89
C HIS A 52 -4.40 -1.09 9.02
N LEU A 53 -3.72 -1.39 7.91
CA LEU A 53 -2.33 -1.86 7.91
C LEU A 53 -1.38 -0.84 8.55
N ARG A 54 -1.59 0.46 8.28
CA ARG A 54 -0.79 1.53 8.90
C ARG A 54 -0.99 1.59 10.42
N GLN A 55 -2.23 1.44 10.89
CA GLN A 55 -2.52 1.38 12.32
C GLN A 55 -1.89 0.15 13.00
N LEU A 56 -1.95 -1.02 12.36
CA LEU A 56 -1.34 -2.25 12.87
C LEU A 56 0.19 -2.12 13.01
N ARG A 57 0.86 -1.48 12.03
CA ARG A 57 2.29 -1.21 12.10
C ARG A 57 2.63 -0.26 13.26
N ALA A 58 1.91 0.85 13.38
CA ALA A 58 2.11 1.80 14.47
C ALA A 58 1.92 1.15 15.86
N LYS A 59 0.93 0.26 16.01
CA LYS A 59 0.72 -0.51 17.25
C LYS A 59 1.85 -1.50 17.52
N SER A 60 2.37 -2.14 16.48
CA SER A 60 3.50 -3.08 16.61
C SER A 60 4.76 -2.35 17.04
N ASP A 61 5.04 -1.17 16.49
CA ASP A 61 6.19 -0.35 16.89
C ASP A 61 6.08 0.06 18.36
N GLN A 62 4.88 0.44 18.84
CA GLN A 62 4.64 0.73 20.26
C GLN A 62 4.92 -0.45 21.19
N LEU A 63 4.72 -1.69 20.75
CA LEU A 63 4.98 -2.88 21.56
C LEU A 63 6.48 -3.17 21.71
N HIS A 64 7.32 -2.71 20.77
CA HIS A 64 8.78 -2.90 20.81
C HIS A 64 9.51 -1.76 21.54
N LEU A 65 8.84 -0.66 21.88
CA LEU A 65 9.38 0.30 22.84
C LEU A 65 9.28 -0.27 24.26
N PRO A 66 10.30 -0.08 25.13
CA PRO A 66 10.16 -0.37 26.54
C PRO A 66 9.00 0.46 27.09
N LYS A 67 8.09 -0.19 27.82
CA LYS A 67 7.00 0.52 28.51
C LYS A 67 7.63 1.56 29.45
N PRO A 68 7.12 2.81 29.49
CA PRO A 68 7.50 3.72 30.55
C PRO A 68 6.90 3.21 31.87
N GLY A 69 7.77 2.80 32.80
CA GLY A 69 7.47 2.54 34.22
C GLY A 69 6.65 1.28 34.50
#